data_AF-A0A965R899-F1
#
_entry.id   AF-A0A965R899-F1
#
_cell.length_a   1.000
_cell.length_b   1.000
_cell.length_c   1.000
_cell.angle_alpha   90.00
_cell.angle_beta   90.00
_cell.angle_gamma   90.00
#
_symmetry.space_group_name_H-M   'P 1'
#
loop_
_entity.id
_entity.type
_entity.pdbx_description
1 polymer ?
#
loop_
_entity_poly.entity_id
_entity_poly.type
_entity_poly.pdbx_seq_one_letter_code
_entity_poly.pdbx_strand_id
1 'polypeptide(L)'
;MRIAADKIHNGKKFLPLHSVIRVNETGCIEAVELHDQATEVDVYYEGIICPGFINAHCHLELSHLKQVVPKHTGLVTFLSSVSLQRSHSTIEERQLAMQAA
;
A
#
# COMPACT_ATOMS: atom_id res chain seq x y z
N MET A 1 10.05 -5.68 -19.15
CA MET A 1 8.91 -4.76 -19.31
C MET A 1 9.35 -3.34 -18.98
N ARG A 2 8.92 -2.36 -19.76
CA ARG A 2 9.20 -0.93 -19.63
C ARG A 2 7.92 -0.17 -19.28
N ILE A 3 7.96 0.54 -18.17
CA ILE A 3 6.80 1.25 -17.60
C ILE A 3 7.09 2.74 -17.59
N ALA A 4 6.14 3.54 -18.06
CA ALA A 4 6.17 5.00 -17.98
C ALA A 4 4.91 5.57 -17.32
N ALA A 5 5.00 6.82 -16.88
CA ALA A 5 3.88 7.61 -16.38
C ALA A 5 4.13 9.11 -16.58
N ASP A 6 3.11 9.96 -16.34
CA ASP A 6 3.27 11.43 -16.45
C ASP A 6 4.41 11.93 -15.54
N LYS A 7 4.52 11.35 -14.34
CA LYS A 7 5.65 11.57 -13.42
C LYS A 7 6.02 10.30 -12.66
N ILE A 8 7.30 10.19 -12.33
CA ILE A 8 7.81 9.10 -11.50
C ILE A 8 8.55 9.70 -10.30
N HIS A 9 8.20 9.27 -9.09
CA HIS A 9 8.84 9.64 -7.85
C HIS A 9 9.62 8.44 -7.30
N ASN A 10 10.83 8.64 -6.79
CA ASN A 10 11.66 7.54 -6.25
C ASN A 10 11.64 7.44 -4.72
N GLY A 11 10.69 8.11 -4.08
CA GLY A 11 10.60 8.25 -2.61
C GLY A 11 11.38 9.43 -2.05
N LYS A 12 12.24 10.08 -2.84
CA LYS A 12 12.99 11.29 -2.43
C LYS A 12 12.74 12.49 -3.30
N LYS A 13 12.61 12.28 -4.62
CA LYS A 13 12.36 13.34 -5.60
C LYS A 13 11.62 12.79 -6.81
N PHE A 14 11.02 13.70 -7.58
CA PHE A 14 10.59 13.38 -8.94
C PHE A 14 11.80 13.18 -9.84
N LEU A 15 11.71 12.17 -10.70
CA LEU A 15 12.67 11.90 -11.75
C LEU A 15 12.43 12.86 -12.94
N PRO A 16 13.42 13.01 -13.84
CA PRO A 16 13.22 13.79 -15.05
C PRO A 16 11.99 13.31 -15.84
N LEU A 17 11.36 14.25 -16.55
CA LEU A 17 10.28 13.90 -17.47
C LEU A 17 10.77 12.86 -18.48
N HIS A 18 9.85 12.01 -18.94
CA HIS A 18 10.14 10.90 -19.85
C HIS A 18 11.06 9.84 -19.23
N SER A 19 11.14 9.72 -17.90
CA SER A 19 11.79 8.55 -17.29
C SER A 19 10.97 7.27 -17.52
N VAL A 20 11.65 6.17 -17.80
CA VAL A 20 11.07 4.82 -17.98
C VAL A 20 11.70 3.86 -16.98
N ILE A 21 10.86 3.07 -16.30
CA ILE A 21 11.30 2.02 -15.38
C ILE A 21 11.39 0.72 -16.16
N ARG A 22 12.56 0.09 -16.18
CA ARG A 22 12.70 -1.28 -16.67
C ARG A 22 12.56 -2.26 -15.51
N VAL A 23 11.64 -3.20 -15.66
CA VAL A 23 11.43 -4.32 -14.75
C VAL A 23 11.65 -5.65 -15.46
N ASN A 24 12.17 -6.63 -14.74
CA ASN A 24 12.34 -7.99 -15.23
C ASN A 24 11.05 -8.82 -15.07
N GLU A 25 11.11 -10.10 -15.44
CA GLU A 25 9.97 -11.03 -15.39
C GLU A 25 9.46 -11.31 -13.96
N THR A 26 10.28 -11.07 -12.93
CA THR A 26 9.88 -11.23 -11.52
C THR A 26 9.30 -9.96 -10.90
N GLY A 27 9.22 -8.87 -11.68
CA GLY A 27 8.77 -7.56 -11.21
C GLY A 27 9.84 -6.76 -10.46
N CYS A 28 11.10 -7.20 -10.46
CA CYS A 28 12.20 -6.44 -9.89
C CYS A 28 12.58 -5.28 -10.82
N ILE A 29 12.80 -4.09 -10.26
CA ILE A 29 13.30 -2.92 -11.00
C ILE A 29 14.79 -3.10 -11.28
N GLU A 30 15.15 -3.12 -12.57
CA GLU A 30 16.54 -3.27 -13.00
C GLU A 30 17.22 -1.93 -13.30
N ALA A 31 16.46 -0.98 -13.85
CA ALA A 31 16.99 0.34 -14.20
C ALA A 31 15.88 1.39 -14.30
N VAL A 32 16.31 2.64 -14.21
CA VAL A 32 15.51 3.79 -14.64
C VAL A 32 16.30 4.52 -15.72
N GLU A 33 15.67 4.66 -16.89
CA GLU A 33 16.29 5.18 -18.10
C GLU A 33 15.54 6.44 -18.55
N LEU A 34 16.21 7.31 -19.31
CA LEU A 34 15.53 8.37 -20.03
C LEU A 34 14.97 7.80 -21.32
N HIS A 35 13.69 8.02 -21.57
CA HIS A 35 13.07 7.71 -22.84
C HIS A 35 13.57 8.70 -23.89
N ASP A 36 14.30 8.19 -24.86
CA ASP A 36 14.43 8.82 -26.16
C ASP A 36 13.28 8.35 -27.09
N GLN A 37 13.12 8.99 -28.24
CA GLN A 37 12.08 8.62 -29.22
C GLN A 37 12.19 7.18 -29.74
N ALA A 38 13.31 6.48 -29.49
CA ALA A 38 13.54 5.10 -29.92
C ALA A 38 13.26 4.05 -28.82
N THR A 39 12.95 4.49 -27.60
CA THR A 39 12.75 3.59 -26.46
C THR A 39 11.31 3.08 -26.43
N GLU A 40 11.04 1.86 -26.87
CA GLU A 40 9.70 1.26 -26.77
C GLU A 40 9.21 1.19 -25.31
N VAL A 41 7.99 1.70 -25.06
CA VAL A 41 7.32 1.63 -23.77
C VAL A 41 6.22 0.57 -23.85
N ASP A 42 6.29 -0.44 -22.99
CA ASP A 42 5.31 -1.53 -22.98
C ASP A 42 4.00 -1.10 -22.29
N VAL A 43 4.10 -0.31 -21.21
CA VAL A 43 2.96 0.12 -20.39
C VAL A 43 3.07 1.59 -20.01
N TYR A 44 1.99 2.34 -20.20
CA TYR A 44 1.86 3.72 -19.76
C TYR A 44 0.74 3.86 -18.73
N TYR A 45 1.00 4.61 -17.66
CA TYR A 45 -0.01 4.98 -16.67
C TYR A 45 -0.21 6.50 -16.63
N GLU A 46 -1.45 6.96 -16.81
CA GLU A 46 -1.81 8.34 -16.51
C GLU A 46 -1.66 8.59 -15.00
N GLY A 47 -0.97 9.67 -14.61
CA GLY A 47 -0.70 10.04 -13.23
C GLY A 47 0.75 9.81 -12.77
N ILE A 48 0.90 9.42 -11.50
CA ILE A 48 2.20 9.36 -10.81
C ILE A 48 2.50 7.93 -10.36
N ILE A 49 3.67 7.42 -10.74
CA ILE A 49 4.24 6.21 -10.14
C ILE A 49 5.15 6.61 -8.97
N CYS A 50 5.02 5.91 -7.84
CA CYS A 50 5.90 6.07 -6.68
C CYS A 50 6.12 4.72 -5.98
N PRO A 51 7.09 4.60 -5.05
CA PRO A 51 7.24 3.39 -4.27
C PRO A 51 5.97 3.10 -3.47
N GLY A 52 5.63 1.82 -3.34
CA GLY A 52 4.53 1.40 -2.48
C GLY A 52 4.73 1.89 -1.05
N PHE A 53 3.66 2.33 -0.41
CA PHE A 53 3.73 2.80 0.97
C PHE A 53 3.88 1.62 1.94
N ILE A 54 4.71 1.83 2.97
CA ILE A 54 4.91 0.86 4.05
C ILE A 54 3.96 1.21 5.19
N ASN A 55 3.04 0.30 5.50
CA ASN A 55 2.28 0.35 6.74
C ASN A 55 3.13 -0.24 7.88
N ALA A 56 3.93 0.61 8.53
CA ALA A 56 4.92 0.17 9.52
C ALA A 56 4.30 -0.25 10.87
N HIS A 57 3.04 0.08 11.13
CA HIS A 57 2.38 -0.23 12.39
C HIS A 57 0.91 -0.53 12.17
N CYS A 58 0.53 -1.78 12.40
CA CYS A 58 -0.85 -2.23 12.38
C CYS A 58 -1.06 -3.31 13.43
N HIS A 59 -2.30 -3.42 13.90
CA HIS A 59 -2.78 -4.49 14.76
C HIS A 59 -3.79 -5.33 13.98
N LEU A 60 -3.29 -6.24 13.13
CA LEU A 60 -4.14 -7.09 12.29
C LEU A 60 -5.09 -7.94 13.15
N GLU A 61 -4.62 -8.38 14.31
CA GLU A 61 -5.41 -9.14 15.28
C GLU A 61 -6.66 -8.39 15.74
N LEU A 62 -6.69 -7.06 15.63
CA LEU A 62 -7.83 -6.21 15.98
C LEU A 62 -8.69 -5.82 14.77
N SER A 63 -8.36 -6.26 13.54
CA SER A 63 -9.08 -5.86 12.32
C SER A 63 -10.57 -6.21 12.36
N HIS A 64 -10.95 -7.30 13.04
CA HIS A 64 -12.33 -7.71 13.26
C HIS A 64 -13.14 -6.75 14.15
N LEU A 65 -12.47 -5.85 14.88
CA LEU A 65 -13.11 -4.82 15.71
C LEU A 65 -13.36 -3.51 14.96
N LYS A 66 -13.10 -3.48 13.65
CA LYS A 66 -13.36 -2.30 12.81
C LYS A 66 -14.82 -1.87 12.95
N GLN A 67 -15.03 -0.64 13.44
CA GLN A 67 -16.34 -0.05 13.75
C GLN A 67 -17.13 -0.69 14.91
N VAL A 68 -16.56 -1.66 15.64
CA VAL A 68 -17.20 -2.26 16.83
C VAL A 68 -17.02 -1.37 18.06
N VAL A 69 -15.84 -0.79 18.23
CA VAL A 69 -15.54 0.12 19.37
C VAL A 69 -15.90 1.56 18.99
N PRO A 70 -16.77 2.25 19.75
CA PRO A 70 -17.12 3.63 19.48
C PRO A 70 -15.89 4.55 19.53
N LYS A 71 -15.77 5.41 18.53
CA LYS A 71 -14.71 6.42 18.43
C LYS A 71 -14.96 7.56 19.43
N HIS A 72 -13.92 8.33 19.71
CA HIS A 72 -13.98 9.53 20.58
C HIS A 72 -14.37 9.26 22.04
N THR A 73 -14.09 8.06 22.56
CA THR A 73 -14.38 7.65 23.95
C THR A 73 -13.21 7.83 24.92
N GLY A 74 -12.02 8.18 24.42
CA GLY A 74 -10.77 8.27 25.19
C GLY A 74 -10.05 6.93 25.34
N LEU A 75 -8.76 6.98 25.69
CA LEU A 75 -7.87 5.81 25.70
C LEU A 75 -8.31 4.72 26.70
N VAL A 76 -8.66 5.11 27.93
CA VAL A 76 -9.05 4.17 28.99
C VAL A 76 -10.29 3.36 28.59
N THR A 77 -11.30 4.06 28.07
CA THR A 77 -12.53 3.44 27.57
C THR A 77 -12.24 2.52 26.39
N PHE A 78 -11.41 2.97 25.43
CA PHE A 78 -10.99 2.17 24.29
C PHE A 78 -10.32 0.86 24.72
N LEU A 79 -9.34 0.91 25.63
CA LEU A 79 -8.63 -0.29 26.11
C LEU A 79 -9.60 -1.28 26.79
N SER A 80 -10.53 -0.76 27.58
CA SER A 80 -11.55 -1.57 28.25
C SER A 80 -12.50 -2.22 27.23
N SER A 81 -12.97 -1.47 26.24
CA SER A 81 -13.82 -1.99 25.16
C SER A 81 -13.10 -3.04 24.31
N VAL A 82 -11.84 -2.82 23.93
CA VAL A 82 -11.06 -3.82 23.18
C VAL A 82 -10.96 -5.12 23.98
N SER A 83 -10.66 -5.06 25.27
CA SER A 83 -10.57 -6.24 26.13
C SER A 83 -11.90 -7.01 26.21
N LEU A 84 -13.02 -6.30 26.32
CA LEU A 84 -14.36 -6.90 26.41
C LEU A 84 -14.82 -7.52 25.09
N GLN A 85 -14.46 -6.89 23.96
CA GLN A 85 -14.92 -7.28 22.63
C GLN A 85 -14.01 -8.33 21.94
N ARG A 86 -12.95 -8.82 22.61
CA ARG A 86 -12.04 -9.85 22.06
C ARG A 86 -12.72 -11.16 21.67
N SER A 87 -13.95 -11.40 22.11
CA SER A 87 -14.76 -12.59 21.82
C SER A 87 -15.99 -12.30 20.96
N HIS A 88 -16.10 -11.08 20.41
CA HIS A 88 -17.27 -10.63 19.67
C HIS A 88 -17.48 -11.37 18.34
N SER A 89 -16.40 -11.85 17.71
CA SER A 89 -16.45 -12.57 16.43
C SER A 89 -15.92 -13.99 16.54
N THR A 90 -16.37 -14.83 15.62
CA THR A 90 -15.87 -16.19 15.40
C THR A 90 -14.42 -16.18 14.93
N ILE A 91 -13.75 -17.33 15.01
CA ILE A 91 -12.37 -17.49 14.51
C ILE A 91 -12.31 -17.21 13.01
N GLU A 92 -13.30 -17.67 12.25
CA GLU A 92 -13.36 -17.49 10.80
C GLU A 92 -13.51 -16.01 10.42
N GLU A 93 -14.42 -15.27 11.07
CA GLU A 93 -14.58 -13.83 10.84
C GLU A 93 -13.30 -13.04 11.17
N ARG A 94 -12.55 -13.45 12.20
CA ARG A 94 -11.26 -12.82 12.52
C ARG A 94 -10.24 -13.05 11.43
N GLN A 95 -10.15 -14.27 10.94
CA GLN A 95 -9.22 -14.62 9.88
C GLN A 95 -9.53 -13.85 8.59
N LEU A 96 -10.81 -13.77 8.22
CA LEU A 96 -11.27 -12.99 7.08
C LEU A 96 -10.97 -11.50 7.26
N ALA A 97 -11.23 -10.94 8.45
CA ALA A 97 -10.93 -9.54 8.74
C ALA A 97 -9.43 -9.22 8.72
N MET A 98 -8.57 -10.16 9.15
CA MET A 98 -7.11 -10.02 9.08
C MET A 98 -6.59 -10.02 7.64
N GLN A 99 -7.17 -10.86 6.77
CA GLN A 99 -6.79 -10.93 5.35
C GLN A 99 -7.25 -9.72 4.53
N ALA A 100 -8.37 -9.11 4.93
CA ALA A 100 -8.95 -7.94 4.28
C ALA A 100 -8.40 -6.59 4.81
N ALA A 101 -7.45 -6.63 5.76
CA ALA A 101 -6.92 -5.47 6.47
C ALA A 101 -5.85 -4.70 5.68
#